data_AF-A0A2T3ZMA8-F1
#
_entry.id   AF-A0A2T3ZMA8-F1
#
_cell.length_a   1.000
_cell.length_b   1.000
_cell.length_c   1.000
_cell.angle_alpha   90.00
_cell.angle_beta   90.00
_cell.angle_gamma   90.00
#
_symmetry.space_group_name_H-M   'P 1'
#
loop_
_entity.id
_entity.type
_entity.pdbx_description
1 polymer ?
#
loop_
_entity_poly.entity_id
_entity_poly.type
_entity_poly.pdbx_seq_one_letter_code
_entity_poly.pdbx_strand_id
1 'polypeptide(L)'
;MRTTKYTGSVFEQLPEQARQNAKLLRPVDMQQPPLHFITATLPQEMNNTHALSQIRSHVSKESHARRRRALTEKVALYHASSTSAKQQLHARISDGGKEAWSICFPWSLSVNELFLFNFFLEWVIPNGWTECITEESQQSFQMGMRSVLIPVAMTDMSLFTAVMYVSARRYSLISNNTAEAEKYHKLMIHYLLLCLQKIKVIINMESYPTDASMALVLCMATEAYWEGQVEAFHIHGMAFTKMAEIRRAFPEREKVSPFLLEMAAKSIYDPRYNIVMGPYHTN
;
A
#
# COMPACT_ATOMS: atom_id res chain seq x y z
N MET A 1 48.65 -8.59 59.62
CA MET A 1 49.55 -9.60 60.21
C MET A 1 49.29 -10.94 59.49
N ARG A 2 50.33 -11.49 58.84
CA ARG A 2 50.59 -12.88 58.38
C ARG A 2 49.39 -13.84 58.18
N THR A 3 49.01 -14.22 56.95
CA THR A 3 49.54 -15.30 56.05
C THR A 3 49.24 -16.75 56.47
N THR A 4 48.55 -17.52 55.61
CA THR A 4 48.95 -18.80 54.94
C THR A 4 47.74 -19.39 54.17
N LYS A 5 47.75 -19.61 52.83
CA LYS A 5 48.31 -20.76 52.03
C LYS A 5 47.50 -22.07 52.23
N TYR A 6 47.04 -22.85 51.25
CA TYR A 6 47.68 -23.45 50.04
C TYR A 6 46.58 -24.11 49.14
N THR A 7 46.52 -23.84 47.83
CA THR A 7 46.85 -24.70 46.64
C THR A 7 45.86 -25.79 46.20
N GLY A 8 45.59 -25.81 44.89
CA GLY A 8 45.04 -26.95 44.16
C GLY A 8 44.79 -26.61 42.68
N SER A 9 45.85 -26.52 41.88
CA SER A 9 45.79 -26.43 40.42
C SER A 9 45.54 -27.81 39.81
N VAL A 10 44.62 -27.92 38.87
CA VAL A 10 44.74 -28.88 37.76
C VAL A 10 44.53 -28.11 36.46
N PHE A 11 45.61 -28.00 35.71
CA PHE A 11 45.64 -27.63 34.31
C PHE A 11 44.92 -28.71 33.51
N GLU A 12 43.82 -28.38 32.86
CA GLU A 12 43.33 -29.14 31.71
C GLU A 12 43.69 -28.33 30.45
N GLN A 13 44.67 -28.84 29.73
CA GLN A 13 45.18 -28.26 28.49
C GLN A 13 44.08 -28.30 27.43
N LEU A 14 43.56 -27.12 27.06
CA LEU A 14 42.67 -26.99 25.90
C LEU A 14 43.47 -27.32 24.61
N PRO A 15 42.89 -28.10 23.67
CA PRO A 15 43.56 -28.52 22.44
C PRO A 15 43.95 -27.34 21.54
N GLU A 16 45.11 -27.47 20.90
CA GLU A 16 45.80 -26.48 20.06
C GLU A 16 44.99 -25.94 18.87
N GLN A 17 43.84 -26.56 18.54
CA GLN A 17 42.88 -26.07 17.54
C GLN A 17 42.08 -24.84 18.01
N ALA A 18 42.05 -24.52 19.31
CA ALA A 18 41.36 -23.33 19.83
C ALA A 18 42.17 -22.02 19.67
N ARG A 19 43.48 -22.09 19.43
CA ARG A 19 44.34 -20.90 19.26
C ARG A 19 44.39 -20.37 17.83
N GLN A 20 44.05 -21.17 16.82
CA GLN A 20 44.00 -20.71 15.43
C GLN A 20 42.68 -20.01 15.08
N ASN A 21 41.58 -20.37 15.75
CA ASN A 21 40.27 -19.72 15.52
C ASN A 21 40.11 -18.35 16.19
N ALA A 22 41.02 -17.96 17.10
CA ALA A 22 41.04 -16.63 17.71
C ALA A 22 41.69 -15.54 16.83
N LYS A 23 42.24 -15.89 15.66
CA LYS A 23 42.86 -14.93 14.72
C LYS A 23 41.98 -14.50 13.54
N LEU A 24 40.73 -14.97 13.47
CA LEU A 24 39.76 -14.60 12.41
C LEU A 24 38.61 -13.70 12.87
N LEU A 25 38.61 -13.26 14.13
CA LEU A 25 37.75 -12.17 14.59
C LEU A 25 38.54 -10.87 14.47
N ARG A 26 38.65 -10.34 13.25
CA ARG A 26 38.86 -8.89 13.11
C ARG A 26 37.59 -8.22 13.66
N PRO A 27 37.72 -7.20 14.53
CA PRO A 27 36.60 -6.32 14.77
C PRO A 27 36.27 -5.70 13.40
N VAL A 28 35.13 -6.07 12.83
CA VAL A 28 34.50 -5.22 11.83
C VAL A 28 34.12 -3.99 12.63
N ASP A 29 34.89 -2.92 12.42
CA ASP A 29 34.59 -1.60 12.92
C ASP A 29 33.24 -1.21 12.32
N MET A 30 32.15 -1.60 12.99
CA MET A 30 30.81 -1.13 12.68
C MET A 30 30.75 0.31 13.17
N GLN A 31 31.44 1.20 12.45
CA GLN A 31 31.03 2.58 12.36
C GLN A 31 29.63 2.55 11.76
N GLN A 32 28.61 2.47 12.62
CA GLN A 32 27.27 2.86 12.24
C GLN A 32 27.41 4.26 11.65
N PRO A 33 27.04 4.47 10.37
CA PRO A 33 27.09 5.81 9.81
C PRO A 33 26.25 6.72 10.71
N PRO A 34 26.76 7.90 11.11
CA PRO A 34 26.02 8.79 11.98
C PRO A 34 24.67 9.10 11.33
N LEU A 35 23.60 8.66 11.99
CA LEU A 35 22.22 8.93 11.60
C LEU A 35 21.95 10.43 11.87
N HIS A 36 22.20 11.25 10.86
CA HIS A 36 21.77 12.65 10.86
C HIS A 36 20.30 12.72 10.45
N PHE A 37 19.41 12.89 11.43
CA PHE A 37 18.01 13.20 11.18
C PHE A 37 17.91 14.62 10.61
N ILE A 38 17.75 14.73 9.29
CA ILE A 38 17.43 16.01 8.65
C ILE A 38 15.99 16.32 8.98
N THR A 39 15.81 17.18 9.98
CA THR A 39 14.48 17.57 10.42
C THR A 39 13.99 18.65 9.44
N ALA A 40 13.15 18.24 8.48
CA ALA A 40 12.64 19.11 7.42
C ALA A 40 11.73 20.27 7.90
N THR A 41 11.60 20.47 9.21
CA THR A 41 10.75 21.49 9.84
C THR A 41 11.51 22.68 10.41
N LEU A 42 12.85 22.75 10.27
CA LEU A 42 13.67 23.91 10.68
C LEU A 42 14.06 24.77 9.46
N PRO A 43 13.43 25.94 9.25
CA PRO A 43 13.68 26.80 8.09
C PRO A 43 15.13 27.29 7.95
N GLN A 44 15.89 27.29 9.05
CA GLN A 44 17.28 27.76 9.09
C GLN A 44 18.28 26.79 8.45
N GLU A 45 17.97 25.49 8.37
CA GLU A 45 18.86 24.49 7.74
C GLU A 45 18.58 24.27 6.24
N MET A 46 17.49 24.84 5.71
CA MET A 46 17.11 24.71 4.29
C MET A 46 18.12 25.31 3.31
N ASN A 47 18.99 26.21 3.78
CA ASN A 47 20.05 26.84 2.97
C ASN A 47 21.40 26.13 3.10
N ASN A 48 21.52 25.08 3.93
CA ASN A 48 22.75 24.31 4.07
C ASN A 48 22.91 23.36 2.87
N THR A 49 23.94 23.60 2.05
CA THR A 49 24.25 22.81 0.85
C THR A 49 24.45 21.32 1.13
N HIS A 50 24.99 20.97 2.31
CA HIS A 50 25.15 19.58 2.73
C HIS A 50 23.81 18.93 3.07
N ALA A 51 22.95 19.62 3.82
CA ALA A 51 21.60 19.14 4.12
C ALA A 51 20.77 18.97 2.83
N LEU A 52 20.83 19.94 1.91
CA LEU A 52 20.18 19.83 0.60
C LEU A 52 20.70 18.66 -0.24
N SER A 53 22.02 18.41 -0.24
CA SER A 53 22.61 17.26 -0.93
C SER A 53 22.11 15.93 -0.35
N GLN A 54 22.07 15.82 0.98
CA GLN A 54 21.55 14.63 1.65
C GLN A 54 20.05 14.43 1.39
N ILE A 55 19.22 15.49 1.44
CA ILE A 55 17.80 15.42 1.09
C ILE A 55 17.63 14.93 -0.35
N ARG A 56 18.35 15.52 -1.31
CA ARG A 56 18.32 15.09 -2.72
C ARG A 56 18.76 13.63 -2.89
N SER A 57 19.80 13.21 -2.17
CA SER A 57 20.26 11.82 -2.17
C SER A 57 19.20 10.87 -1.62
N HIS A 58 18.55 11.23 -0.51
CA HIS A 58 17.45 10.45 0.07
C HIS A 58 16.25 10.37 -0.86
N VAL A 59 15.80 11.51 -1.42
CA VAL A 59 14.71 11.56 -2.40
C VAL A 59 15.05 10.73 -3.64
N SER A 60 16.30 10.78 -4.13
CA SER A 60 16.76 9.98 -5.26
C SER A 60 16.76 8.48 -4.93
N LYS A 61 17.31 8.08 -3.78
CA LYS A 61 17.31 6.67 -3.33
C LYS A 61 15.89 6.14 -3.17
N GLU A 62 15.00 6.92 -2.55
CA GLU A 62 13.60 6.55 -2.38
C GLU A 62 12.88 6.49 -3.73
N SER A 63 13.13 7.43 -4.64
CA SER A 63 12.60 7.39 -6.01
C SER A 63 13.06 6.14 -6.77
N HIS A 64 14.33 5.76 -6.65
CA HIS A 64 14.86 4.52 -7.23
C HIS A 64 14.24 3.27 -6.59
N ALA A 65 14.05 3.26 -5.26
CA ALA A 65 13.39 2.18 -4.56
C ALA A 65 11.94 2.01 -5.03
N ARG A 66 11.18 3.12 -5.12
CA ARG A 66 9.81 3.14 -5.65
C ARG A 66 9.75 2.65 -7.09
N ARG A 67 10.68 3.09 -7.95
CA ARG A 67 10.77 2.59 -9.34
C ARG A 67 11.01 1.09 -9.40
N ARG A 68 11.90 0.55 -8.56
CA ARG A 68 12.14 -0.89 -8.47
C ARG A 68 10.89 -1.66 -8.03
N ARG A 69 10.21 -1.19 -6.98
CA ARG A 69 8.95 -1.79 -6.51
C ARG A 69 7.89 -1.78 -7.61
N ALA A 70 7.70 -0.64 -8.27
CA ALA A 70 6.78 -0.51 -9.41
C ALA A 70 7.13 -1.47 -10.56
N LEU A 71 8.42 -1.73 -10.82
CA LEU A 71 8.84 -2.71 -11.81
C LEU A 71 8.51 -4.15 -11.37
N THR A 72 8.78 -4.50 -10.11
CA THR A 72 8.42 -5.81 -9.53
C THR A 72 6.91 -6.03 -9.60
N GLU A 73 6.12 -5.05 -9.16
CA GLU A 73 4.66 -5.07 -9.23
C GLU A 73 4.18 -5.22 -10.68
N LYS A 74 4.74 -4.42 -11.59
CA LYS A 74 4.44 -4.53 -13.02
C LYS A 74 4.65 -5.95 -13.53
N VAL A 75 5.79 -6.57 -13.21
CA VAL A 75 6.11 -7.95 -13.61
C VAL A 75 5.10 -8.94 -13.02
N ALA A 76 4.77 -8.83 -11.73
CA ALA A 76 3.76 -9.68 -11.10
C ALA A 76 2.39 -9.56 -11.77
N LEU A 77 1.97 -8.33 -12.09
CA LEU A 77 0.71 -8.05 -12.80
C LEU A 77 0.71 -8.61 -14.24
N TYR A 78 1.86 -8.66 -14.93
CA TYR A 78 1.95 -9.36 -16.22
C TYR A 78 1.88 -10.88 -16.07
N HIS A 79 2.46 -11.46 -15.02
CA HIS A 79 2.36 -12.91 -14.81
C HIS A 79 0.94 -13.34 -14.42
N ALA A 80 0.20 -12.48 -13.70
CA ALA A 80 -1.19 -12.72 -13.35
C ALA A 80 -2.16 -12.63 -14.55
N SER A 81 -1.74 -12.09 -15.71
CA SER A 81 -2.65 -11.85 -16.84
C SER A 81 -2.09 -12.31 -18.19
N SER A 82 -2.92 -12.95 -19.01
CA SER A 82 -2.55 -13.25 -20.40
C SER A 82 -2.57 -11.95 -21.23
N THR A 83 -1.55 -11.73 -22.06
CA THR A 83 -1.40 -10.56 -22.96
C THR A 83 -2.65 -10.29 -23.82
N SER A 84 -3.45 -11.33 -24.07
CA SER A 84 -4.71 -11.31 -24.82
C SER A 84 -5.83 -10.51 -24.13
N ALA A 85 -5.97 -10.60 -22.79
CA ALA A 85 -7.05 -9.92 -22.07
C ALA A 85 -6.92 -8.38 -22.11
N LYS A 86 -5.70 -7.88 -22.06
CA LYS A 86 -5.38 -6.45 -22.12
C LYS A 86 -5.66 -5.84 -23.50
N GLN A 87 -5.31 -6.55 -24.57
CA GLN A 87 -5.59 -6.11 -25.95
C GLN A 87 -7.09 -6.16 -26.26
N GLN A 88 -7.79 -7.19 -25.77
CA GLN A 88 -9.25 -7.30 -25.92
C GLN A 88 -10.01 -6.22 -25.15
N LEU A 89 -9.51 -5.75 -24.00
CA LEU A 89 -10.14 -4.70 -23.21
C LEU A 89 -10.06 -3.33 -23.91
N HIS A 90 -8.90 -3.01 -24.49
CA HIS A 90 -8.74 -1.81 -25.33
C HIS A 90 -9.68 -1.81 -26.55
N ALA A 91 -9.81 -2.96 -27.20
CA ALA A 91 -10.71 -3.13 -28.35
C ALA A 91 -12.18 -2.96 -27.93
N ARG A 92 -12.61 -3.62 -26.84
CA ARG A 92 -14.01 -3.56 -26.35
C ARG A 92 -14.44 -2.18 -25.84
N ILE A 93 -13.54 -1.43 -25.19
CA ILE A 93 -13.85 -0.07 -24.70
C ILE A 93 -13.92 0.94 -25.86
N SER A 94 -13.15 0.72 -26.92
CA SER A 94 -13.14 1.62 -28.08
C SER A 94 -14.41 1.49 -28.96
N ASP A 95 -15.09 0.34 -28.93
CA ASP A 95 -16.09 -0.02 -29.94
C ASP A 95 -17.57 0.06 -29.48
N GLY A 96 -17.88 0.35 -28.21
CA GLY A 96 -19.31 0.48 -27.83
C GLY A 96 -19.70 0.57 -26.35
N GLY A 97 -18.76 0.56 -25.40
CA GLY A 97 -19.08 0.58 -23.96
C GLY A 97 -19.55 1.92 -23.38
N LYS A 98 -19.75 2.97 -24.20
CA LYS A 98 -20.01 4.34 -23.71
C LYS A 98 -21.39 4.56 -23.11
N GLU A 99 -22.40 3.80 -23.52
CA GLU A 99 -23.80 4.12 -23.19
C GLU A 99 -24.34 3.36 -21.97
N ALA A 100 -23.95 2.11 -21.78
CA ALA A 100 -24.57 1.25 -20.75
C ALA A 100 -24.33 1.73 -19.31
N TRP A 101 -23.11 2.21 -18.99
CA TRP A 101 -22.77 2.63 -17.63
C TRP A 101 -23.01 4.12 -17.37
N SER A 102 -23.02 4.95 -18.41
CA SER A 102 -23.22 6.41 -18.25
C SER A 102 -24.63 6.76 -17.74
N ILE A 103 -25.59 5.83 -17.82
CA ILE A 103 -26.97 6.00 -17.33
C ILE A 103 -27.08 5.74 -15.81
N CYS A 104 -26.11 5.04 -15.22
CA CYS A 104 -26.19 4.60 -13.82
C CYS A 104 -25.47 5.51 -12.82
N PHE A 105 -24.67 6.47 -13.28
CA PHE A 105 -24.02 7.45 -12.41
C PHE A 105 -24.92 8.67 -12.22
N PRO A 106 -24.99 9.26 -11.01
CA PRO A 106 -25.69 10.52 -10.79
C PRO A 106 -24.92 11.74 -11.32
N TRP A 107 -23.75 11.54 -11.94
CA TRP A 107 -22.93 12.57 -12.60
C TRP A 107 -22.39 12.07 -13.93
N SER A 108 -22.06 13.00 -14.83
CA SER A 108 -21.44 12.69 -16.12
C SER A 108 -19.98 12.27 -15.95
N LEU A 109 -19.57 11.17 -16.60
CA LEU A 109 -18.19 10.72 -16.64
C LEU A 109 -17.45 11.30 -17.84
N SER A 110 -16.21 11.76 -17.64
CA SER A 110 -15.31 12.04 -18.76
C SER A 110 -14.90 10.76 -19.49
N VAL A 111 -14.35 10.90 -20.70
CA VAL A 111 -13.85 9.74 -21.48
C VAL A 111 -12.78 8.96 -20.71
N ASN A 112 -11.90 9.65 -19.98
CA ASN A 112 -10.87 8.99 -19.18
C ASN A 112 -11.47 8.27 -17.97
N GLU A 113 -12.46 8.86 -17.30
CA GLU A 113 -13.12 8.23 -16.14
C GLU A 113 -13.91 7.00 -16.53
N LEU A 114 -14.66 7.07 -17.62
CA LEU A 114 -15.37 5.92 -18.16
C LEU A 114 -14.39 4.80 -18.54
N PHE A 115 -13.27 5.15 -19.18
CA PHE A 115 -12.22 4.18 -19.49
C PHE A 115 -11.66 3.52 -18.21
N LEU A 116 -11.28 4.34 -17.22
CA LEU A 116 -10.71 3.85 -15.96
C LEU A 116 -11.72 3.00 -15.18
N PHE A 117 -12.99 3.37 -15.16
CA PHE A 117 -14.03 2.59 -14.49
C PHE A 117 -14.24 1.23 -15.16
N ASN A 118 -14.32 1.18 -16.48
CA ASN A 118 -14.39 -0.09 -17.20
C ASN A 118 -13.13 -0.93 -17.00
N PHE A 119 -11.95 -0.29 -17.00
CA PHE A 119 -10.69 -0.95 -16.68
C PHE A 119 -10.68 -1.53 -15.27
N PHE A 120 -11.29 -0.82 -14.30
CA PHE A 120 -11.44 -1.33 -12.95
C PHE A 120 -12.26 -2.62 -12.89
N LEU A 121 -13.43 -2.61 -13.52
CA LEU A 121 -14.36 -3.75 -13.50
C LEU A 121 -13.77 -5.00 -14.15
N GLU A 122 -13.13 -4.81 -15.30
CA GLU A 122 -12.72 -5.91 -16.17
C GLU A 122 -11.30 -6.39 -15.89
N TRP A 123 -10.44 -5.53 -15.35
CA TRP A 123 -9.03 -5.86 -15.15
C TRP A 123 -8.58 -5.71 -13.70
N VAL A 124 -8.91 -4.62 -13.01
CA VAL A 124 -8.42 -4.41 -11.64
C VAL A 124 -9.10 -5.38 -10.67
N ILE A 125 -10.42 -5.60 -10.74
CA ILE A 125 -11.10 -6.55 -9.85
C ILE A 125 -10.52 -7.97 -9.98
N PRO A 126 -10.29 -8.52 -11.19
CA PRO A 126 -9.75 -9.88 -11.29
C PRO A 126 -8.25 -9.99 -11.01
N ASN A 127 -7.44 -8.95 -11.26
CA ASN A 127 -5.98 -9.06 -11.30
C ASN A 127 -5.23 -8.09 -10.38
N GLY A 128 -5.88 -7.02 -9.91
CA GLY A 128 -5.22 -5.89 -9.26
C GLY A 128 -4.85 -6.10 -7.79
N TRP A 129 -5.31 -7.19 -7.18
CA TRP A 129 -5.13 -7.53 -5.76
C TRP A 129 -4.80 -9.00 -5.52
N THR A 130 -4.33 -9.73 -6.53
CA THR A 130 -4.07 -11.18 -6.43
C THR A 130 -3.00 -11.53 -5.40
N GLU A 131 -2.01 -10.68 -5.15
CA GLU A 131 -1.05 -10.94 -4.05
C GLU A 131 -1.64 -10.62 -2.68
N CYS A 132 -2.74 -9.86 -2.63
CA CYS A 132 -3.40 -9.53 -1.38
C CYS A 132 -4.44 -10.58 -0.97
N ILE A 133 -4.82 -11.52 -1.84
CA ILE A 133 -5.98 -12.40 -1.63
C ILE A 133 -5.57 -13.83 -1.96
N THR A 134 -5.97 -14.79 -1.14
CA THR A 134 -5.72 -16.21 -1.44
C THR A 134 -6.50 -16.67 -2.66
N GLU A 135 -5.99 -17.67 -3.39
CA GLU A 135 -6.70 -18.26 -4.53
C GLU A 135 -8.12 -18.73 -4.15
N GLU A 136 -8.28 -19.33 -2.96
CA GLU A 136 -9.58 -19.76 -2.43
C GLU A 136 -10.55 -18.60 -2.17
N SER A 137 -10.04 -17.44 -1.75
CA SER A 137 -10.86 -16.26 -1.45
C SER A 137 -11.10 -15.37 -2.68
N GLN A 138 -10.38 -15.60 -3.78
CA GLN A 138 -10.37 -14.76 -4.98
C GLN A 138 -11.77 -14.59 -5.58
N GLN A 139 -12.53 -15.69 -5.70
CA GLN A 139 -13.88 -15.65 -6.28
C GLN A 139 -14.85 -14.86 -5.39
N SER A 140 -14.85 -15.13 -4.08
CA SER A 140 -15.68 -14.42 -3.09
C SER A 140 -15.34 -12.94 -3.03
N PHE A 141 -14.04 -12.60 -3.11
CA PHE A 141 -13.59 -11.21 -3.18
C PHE A 141 -14.11 -10.50 -4.44
N GLN A 142 -13.95 -11.10 -5.62
CA GLN A 142 -14.43 -10.52 -6.88
C GLN A 142 -15.96 -10.30 -6.86
N MET A 143 -16.71 -11.25 -6.30
CA MET A 143 -18.15 -11.09 -6.12
C MET A 143 -18.47 -9.93 -5.18
N GLY A 144 -17.80 -9.83 -4.02
CA GLY A 144 -17.99 -8.75 -3.06
C GLY A 144 -17.61 -7.37 -3.61
N MET A 145 -16.55 -7.28 -4.40
CA MET A 145 -16.19 -6.05 -5.13
C MET A 145 -17.35 -5.60 -6.03
N ARG A 146 -17.93 -6.53 -6.80
CA ARG A 146 -19.01 -6.22 -7.76
C ARG A 146 -20.36 -5.95 -7.09
N SER A 147 -20.68 -6.64 -6.00
CA SER A 147 -22.00 -6.53 -5.34
C SER A 147 -22.05 -5.50 -4.22
N VAL A 148 -20.91 -5.15 -3.61
CA VAL A 148 -20.82 -4.21 -2.48
C VAL A 148 -20.06 -2.95 -2.88
N LEU A 149 -18.81 -3.07 -3.33
CA LEU A 149 -17.95 -1.90 -3.55
C LEU A 149 -18.42 -1.06 -4.74
N ILE A 150 -18.75 -1.69 -5.87
CA ILE A 150 -19.13 -0.99 -7.10
C ILE A 150 -20.42 -0.17 -6.94
N PRO A 151 -21.54 -0.70 -6.41
CA PRO A 151 -22.75 0.10 -6.20
C PRO A 151 -22.52 1.33 -5.32
N VAL A 152 -21.69 1.20 -4.28
CA VAL A 152 -21.32 2.34 -3.42
C VAL A 152 -20.45 3.32 -4.20
N ALA A 153 -19.48 2.86 -4.99
CA ALA A 153 -18.63 3.73 -5.81
C ALA A 153 -19.42 4.50 -6.89
N MET A 154 -20.53 3.94 -7.36
CA MET A 154 -21.39 4.59 -8.36
C MET A 154 -22.27 5.70 -7.76
N THR A 155 -22.42 5.74 -6.44
CA THR A 155 -23.29 6.71 -5.74
C THR A 155 -22.52 7.63 -4.80
N ASP A 156 -21.32 7.25 -4.37
CA ASP A 156 -20.45 8.05 -3.51
C ASP A 156 -19.20 8.50 -4.25
N MET A 157 -19.06 9.81 -4.41
CA MET A 157 -17.94 10.44 -5.12
C MET A 157 -16.58 10.16 -4.45
N SER A 158 -16.55 9.92 -3.15
CA SER A 158 -15.31 9.66 -2.43
C SER A 158 -14.76 8.28 -2.73
N LEU A 159 -15.62 7.27 -2.72
CA LEU A 159 -15.23 5.94 -3.16
C LEU A 159 -14.97 5.89 -4.67
N PHE A 160 -15.75 6.59 -5.49
CA PHE A 160 -15.47 6.75 -6.93
C PHE A 160 -14.04 7.27 -7.19
N THR A 161 -13.63 8.29 -6.43
CA THR A 161 -12.28 8.87 -6.54
C THR A 161 -11.20 7.82 -6.23
N ALA A 162 -11.42 6.97 -5.22
CA ALA A 162 -10.52 5.87 -4.89
C ALA A 162 -10.41 4.86 -6.03
N VAL A 163 -11.55 4.49 -6.63
CA VAL A 163 -11.59 3.60 -7.79
C VAL A 163 -10.79 4.19 -8.96
N MET A 164 -10.94 5.49 -9.23
CA MET A 164 -10.17 6.17 -10.28
C MET A 164 -8.66 6.19 -9.97
N TYR A 165 -8.28 6.45 -8.71
CA TYR A 165 -6.88 6.41 -8.27
C TYR A 165 -6.24 5.03 -8.52
N VAL A 166 -6.86 3.96 -8.00
CA VAL A 166 -6.36 2.58 -8.17
C VAL A 166 -6.27 2.23 -9.65
N SER A 167 -7.30 2.55 -10.43
CA SER A 167 -7.36 2.24 -11.86
C SER A 167 -6.26 2.95 -12.63
N ALA A 168 -6.10 4.26 -12.42
CA ALA A 168 -5.10 5.07 -13.10
C ALA A 168 -3.69 4.58 -12.76
N ARG A 169 -3.45 4.21 -11.49
CA ARG A 169 -2.16 3.65 -11.06
C ARG A 169 -1.87 2.34 -11.78
N ARG A 170 -2.75 1.35 -11.66
CA ARG A 170 -2.57 0.03 -12.28
C ARG A 170 -2.41 0.15 -13.79
N TYR A 171 -3.24 0.94 -14.45
CA TYR A 171 -3.13 1.15 -15.89
C TYR A 171 -1.80 1.83 -16.30
N SER A 172 -1.34 2.84 -15.54
CA SER A 172 -0.05 3.48 -15.80
C SER A 172 1.13 2.51 -15.70
N LEU A 173 1.07 1.56 -14.76
CA LEU A 173 2.10 0.54 -14.59
C LEU A 173 2.12 -0.45 -15.74
N ILE A 174 0.95 -0.99 -16.09
CA ILE A 174 0.88 -2.05 -17.10
C ILE A 174 0.96 -1.50 -18.51
N SER A 175 0.71 -0.21 -18.79
CA SER A 175 0.73 0.30 -20.17
C SER A 175 2.08 0.03 -20.86
N ASN A 176 2.00 -0.40 -22.12
CA ASN A 176 3.18 -0.58 -22.99
C ASN A 176 3.50 0.70 -23.77
N ASN A 177 2.59 1.67 -23.79
CA ASN A 177 2.77 2.94 -24.47
C ASN A 177 3.19 3.99 -23.43
N THR A 178 4.39 4.54 -23.59
CA THR A 178 4.99 5.52 -22.66
C THR A 178 4.14 6.77 -22.50
N ALA A 179 3.55 7.29 -23.58
CA ALA A 179 2.73 8.51 -23.52
C ALA A 179 1.42 8.26 -22.74
N GLU A 180 0.80 7.10 -22.96
CA GLU A 180 -0.37 6.66 -22.19
C GLU A 180 -0.01 6.41 -20.72
N ALA A 181 1.11 5.73 -20.45
CA ALA A 181 1.59 5.51 -19.09
C ALA A 181 1.78 6.83 -18.34
N GLU A 182 2.40 7.83 -18.97
CA GLU A 182 2.60 9.17 -18.39
C GLU A 182 1.27 9.90 -18.16
N LYS A 183 0.35 9.87 -19.13
CA LYS A 183 -0.99 10.47 -19.02
C LYS A 183 -1.73 9.94 -17.79
N TYR A 184 -1.80 8.62 -17.64
CA TYR A 184 -2.52 8.01 -16.53
C TYR A 184 -1.76 8.09 -15.20
N HIS A 185 -0.44 8.21 -15.23
CA HIS A 185 0.33 8.55 -14.04
C HIS A 185 -0.04 9.94 -13.50
N LYS A 186 -0.22 10.94 -14.38
CA LYS A 186 -0.70 12.28 -13.97
C LYS A 186 -2.11 12.23 -13.39
N LEU A 187 -3.01 11.45 -13.99
CA LEU A 187 -4.36 11.22 -13.45
C LEU A 187 -4.31 10.52 -12.08
N MET A 188 -3.44 9.53 -11.91
CA MET A 188 -3.23 8.84 -10.64
C MET A 188 -2.85 9.85 -9.54
N ILE A 189 -1.89 10.74 -9.79
CA ILE A 189 -1.50 11.80 -8.84
C ILE A 189 -2.70 12.70 -8.50
N HIS A 190 -3.48 13.10 -9.51
CA HIS A 190 -4.67 13.92 -9.31
C HIS A 190 -5.70 13.25 -8.38
N TYR A 191 -6.06 11.99 -8.66
CA TYR A 191 -7.03 11.27 -7.84
C TYR A 191 -6.49 10.92 -6.44
N LEU A 192 -5.19 10.67 -6.30
CA LEU A 192 -4.54 10.51 -4.98
C LEU A 192 -4.72 11.76 -4.11
N LEU A 193 -4.47 12.95 -4.67
CA LEU A 193 -4.66 14.22 -3.96
C LEU A 193 -6.13 14.41 -3.53
N LEU A 194 -7.09 14.08 -4.40
CA LEU A 194 -8.51 14.14 -4.07
C LEU A 194 -8.88 13.15 -2.96
N CYS A 195 -8.34 11.92 -2.99
CA CYS A 195 -8.55 10.94 -1.91
C CYS A 195 -8.05 11.45 -0.56
N LEU A 196 -6.84 12.03 -0.53
CA LEU A 196 -6.27 12.59 0.69
C LEU A 196 -7.09 13.76 1.24
N GLN A 197 -7.59 14.64 0.37
CA GLN A 197 -8.49 15.72 0.77
C GLN A 197 -9.78 15.17 1.40
N LYS A 198 -10.37 14.14 0.80
CA LYS A 198 -11.59 13.48 1.32
C LYS A 198 -11.36 12.81 2.66
N ILE A 199 -10.26 12.06 2.80
CA ILE A 199 -9.88 11.44 4.08
C ILE A 199 -9.69 12.51 5.15
N LYS A 200 -9.04 13.64 4.83
CA LYS A 200 -8.87 14.74 5.77
C LYS A 200 -10.21 15.29 6.26
N VAL A 201 -11.19 15.44 5.36
CA VAL A 201 -12.56 15.86 5.74
C VAL A 201 -13.19 14.82 6.66
N ILE A 202 -13.09 13.52 6.34
CA ILE A 202 -13.67 12.43 7.16
C ILE A 202 -13.02 12.38 8.56
N ILE A 203 -11.71 12.55 8.66
CA ILE A 203 -10.99 12.52 9.94
C ILE A 203 -11.30 13.76 10.79
N ASN A 204 -11.44 14.93 10.15
CA ASN A 204 -11.66 16.20 10.84
C ASN A 204 -13.13 16.47 11.17
N MET A 205 -14.06 15.80 10.49
CA MET A 205 -15.47 15.86 10.81
C MET A 205 -15.81 14.74 11.80
N GLU A 206 -16.54 15.05 12.88
CA GLU A 206 -17.18 14.05 13.74
C GLU A 206 -18.37 13.35 13.04
N SER A 207 -18.29 13.19 11.73
CA SER A 207 -19.30 12.50 10.93
C SER A 207 -19.21 11.00 11.18
N TYR A 208 -20.37 10.36 11.28
CA TYR A 208 -20.46 8.91 11.41
C TYR A 208 -19.81 8.21 10.19
N PRO A 209 -18.90 7.24 10.39
CA PRO A 209 -18.24 6.55 9.27
C PRO A 209 -19.24 5.79 8.38
N THR A 210 -19.14 6.01 7.08
CA THR A 210 -19.93 5.30 6.05
C THR A 210 -19.13 4.16 5.44
N ASP A 211 -19.81 3.18 4.81
CA ASP A 211 -19.13 2.13 4.02
C ASP A 211 -18.21 2.72 2.95
N ALA A 212 -18.61 3.83 2.31
CA ALA A 212 -17.78 4.53 1.33
C ALA A 212 -16.48 5.08 1.93
N SER A 213 -16.56 5.73 3.11
CA SER A 213 -15.38 6.25 3.81
C SER A 213 -14.44 5.14 4.26
N MET A 214 -15.00 4.01 4.73
CA MET A 214 -14.25 2.84 5.16
C MET A 214 -13.58 2.13 3.98
N ALA A 215 -14.28 1.97 2.86
CA ALA A 215 -13.73 1.39 1.64
C ALA A 215 -12.62 2.29 1.04
N LEU A 216 -12.80 3.61 1.04
CA LEU A 216 -11.78 4.58 0.62
C LEU A 216 -10.47 4.40 1.40
N VAL A 217 -10.52 4.34 2.74
CA VAL A 217 -9.29 4.18 3.53
C VAL A 217 -8.65 2.82 3.34
N LEU A 218 -9.43 1.75 3.10
CA LEU A 218 -8.86 0.45 2.75
C LEU A 218 -8.17 0.48 1.38
N CYS A 219 -8.78 1.06 0.35
CA CYS A 219 -8.12 1.23 -0.95
C CYS A 219 -6.81 2.01 -0.82
N MET A 220 -6.81 3.09 -0.04
CA MET A 220 -5.62 3.91 0.20
C MET A 220 -4.54 3.17 0.98
N ALA A 221 -4.91 2.35 1.97
CA ALA A 221 -3.97 1.49 2.67
C ALA A 221 -3.32 0.51 1.69
N THR A 222 -4.11 -0.22 0.91
CA THR A 222 -3.60 -1.19 -0.07
C THR A 222 -2.62 -0.55 -1.06
N GLU A 223 -2.96 0.61 -1.65
CA GLU A 223 -2.06 1.26 -2.59
C GLU A 223 -0.79 1.82 -1.93
N ALA A 224 -0.89 2.32 -0.70
CA ALA A 224 0.28 2.75 0.07
C ALA A 224 1.25 1.58 0.32
N TYR A 225 0.73 0.37 0.60
CA TYR A 225 1.54 -0.84 0.69
C TYR A 225 2.30 -1.13 -0.60
N TRP A 226 1.59 -1.11 -1.74
CA TRP A 226 2.20 -1.36 -3.06
C TRP A 226 3.28 -0.36 -3.45
N GLU A 227 3.14 0.89 -3.01
CA GLU A 227 4.15 1.92 -3.20
C GLU A 227 5.35 1.78 -2.23
N GLY A 228 5.24 0.90 -1.23
CA GLY A 228 6.18 0.74 -0.14
C GLY A 228 6.16 1.90 0.86
N GLN A 229 5.03 2.59 0.96
CA GLN A 229 4.78 3.67 1.92
C GLN A 229 4.20 3.10 3.21
N VAL A 230 5.04 2.41 3.99
CA VAL A 230 4.64 1.67 5.21
C VAL A 230 3.91 2.57 6.21
N GLU A 231 4.38 3.80 6.39
CA GLU A 231 3.74 4.75 7.31
C GLU A 231 2.33 5.14 6.86
N ALA A 232 2.16 5.48 5.58
CA ALA A 232 0.85 5.83 5.02
C ALA A 232 -0.11 4.65 5.09
N PHE A 233 0.38 3.44 4.80
CA PHE A 233 -0.36 2.19 4.99
C PHE A 233 -0.87 2.06 6.43
N HIS A 234 0.00 2.25 7.42
CA HIS A 234 -0.34 2.09 8.83
C HIS A 234 -1.37 3.14 9.29
N ILE A 235 -1.18 4.40 8.88
CA ILE A 235 -2.11 5.50 9.17
C ILE A 235 -3.50 5.19 8.61
N HIS A 236 -3.59 4.75 7.35
CA HIS A 236 -4.87 4.40 6.74
C HIS A 236 -5.53 3.19 7.41
N GLY A 237 -4.75 2.21 7.86
CA GLY A 237 -5.27 1.09 8.65
C GLY A 237 -5.79 1.47 10.02
N MET A 238 -5.07 2.30 10.75
CA MET A 238 -5.54 2.82 12.03
C MET A 238 -6.85 3.61 11.86
N ALA A 239 -6.95 4.40 10.78
CA ALA A 239 -8.18 5.11 10.45
C ALA A 239 -9.35 4.13 10.23
N PHE A 240 -9.15 3.05 9.48
CA PHE A 240 -10.17 2.01 9.29
C PHE A 240 -10.60 1.37 10.61
N THR A 241 -9.66 0.96 11.46
CA THR A 241 -10.01 0.30 12.72
C THR A 241 -10.77 1.23 13.65
N LYS A 242 -10.35 2.50 13.74
CA LYS A 242 -11.09 3.53 14.49
C LYS A 242 -12.51 3.72 13.95
N MET A 243 -12.70 3.76 12.63
CA MET A 243 -14.04 3.83 12.03
C MET A 243 -14.90 2.61 12.38
N ALA A 244 -14.32 1.40 12.34
CA ALA A 244 -15.01 0.17 12.68
C ALA A 244 -15.42 0.11 14.17
N GLU A 245 -14.56 0.59 15.07
CA GLU A 245 -14.85 0.72 16.51
C GLU A 245 -15.99 1.70 16.77
N ILE A 246 -15.98 2.88 16.10
CA ILE A 246 -17.06 3.85 16.18
C ILE A 246 -18.39 3.20 15.74
N ARG A 247 -18.43 2.49 14.61
CA ARG A 247 -19.66 1.81 14.16
C ARG A 247 -20.12 0.72 15.11
N ARG A 248 -19.19 0.01 15.77
CA ARG A 248 -19.53 -1.01 16.78
C ARG A 248 -20.16 -0.40 18.04
N ALA A 249 -19.75 0.81 18.42
CA ALA A 249 -20.26 1.49 19.61
C ALA A 249 -21.72 1.98 19.48
N PHE A 250 -22.28 2.01 18.27
CA PHE A 250 -23.66 2.42 18.00
C PHE A 250 -24.46 1.31 17.31
N PRO A 251 -24.86 0.24 18.05
CA PRO A 251 -25.50 -0.94 17.47
C PRO A 251 -26.89 -0.68 16.84
N GLU A 252 -27.53 0.44 17.19
CA GLU A 252 -28.78 0.91 16.58
C GLU A 252 -28.58 1.33 15.10
N ARG A 253 -27.34 1.60 14.69
CA ARG A 253 -26.99 2.02 13.33
C ARG A 253 -26.50 0.83 12.49
N GLU A 254 -26.40 1.08 11.19
CA GLU A 254 -25.95 0.08 10.23
C GLU A 254 -24.57 -0.48 10.61
N LYS A 255 -24.49 -1.81 10.68
CA LYS A 255 -23.26 -2.56 10.96
C LYS A 255 -22.26 -2.41 9.83
N VAL A 256 -20.97 -2.51 10.14
CA VAL A 256 -19.92 -2.55 9.11
C VAL A 256 -20.20 -3.69 8.14
N SER A 257 -20.14 -3.40 6.84
CA SER A 257 -20.28 -4.42 5.80
C SER A 257 -19.35 -5.60 6.07
N PRO A 258 -19.86 -6.85 6.10
CA PRO A 258 -19.04 -8.05 6.29
C PRO A 258 -17.93 -8.16 5.25
N PHE A 259 -18.18 -7.71 4.02
CA PHE A 259 -17.19 -7.68 2.95
C PHE A 259 -16.02 -6.72 3.28
N LEU A 260 -16.28 -5.54 3.85
CA LEU A 260 -15.21 -4.61 4.23
C LEU A 260 -14.38 -5.14 5.40
N LEU A 261 -15.03 -5.82 6.35
CA LEU A 261 -14.33 -6.50 7.45
C LEU A 261 -13.46 -7.64 6.92
N GLU A 262 -13.97 -8.43 5.98
CA GLU A 262 -13.23 -9.50 5.33
C GLU A 262 -12.05 -8.97 4.52
N MET A 263 -12.24 -7.88 3.77
CA MET A 263 -11.17 -7.21 3.03
C MET A 263 -10.07 -6.71 3.98
N ALA A 264 -10.42 -6.10 5.11
CA ALA A 264 -9.42 -5.72 6.09
C ALA A 264 -8.70 -6.94 6.70
N ALA A 265 -9.45 -7.97 7.08
CA ALA A 265 -8.93 -9.12 7.85
C ALA A 265 -8.16 -10.14 7.01
N LYS A 266 -8.47 -10.30 5.73
CA LYS A 266 -7.90 -11.34 4.86
C LYS A 266 -6.94 -10.83 3.80
N SER A 267 -6.80 -9.51 3.64
CA SER A 267 -5.90 -8.98 2.61
C SER A 267 -4.91 -7.97 3.16
N ILE A 268 -5.37 -6.87 3.73
CA ILE A 268 -4.46 -5.75 4.02
C ILE A 268 -3.61 -6.01 5.28
N TYR A 269 -4.16 -6.73 6.26
CA TYR A 269 -3.58 -6.82 7.62
C TYR A 269 -3.31 -8.25 8.12
N ASP A 270 -3.37 -9.25 7.25
CA ASP A 270 -3.13 -10.63 7.64
C ASP A 270 -1.65 -11.02 7.47
N PRO A 271 -0.93 -11.27 8.58
CA PRO A 271 0.47 -11.68 8.50
C PRO A 271 0.68 -13.08 7.93
N ARG A 272 -0.36 -13.93 7.89
CA ARG A 272 -0.27 -15.26 7.26
C ARG A 272 -0.03 -15.18 5.76
N TYR A 273 -0.43 -14.07 5.14
CA TYR A 273 -0.22 -13.83 3.72
C TYR A 273 1.03 -13.00 3.44
N ASN A 274 1.87 -12.76 4.46
CA ASN A 274 3.07 -11.92 4.39
C ASN A 274 2.81 -10.47 3.92
N ILE A 275 1.57 -9.97 4.06
CA ILE A 275 1.20 -8.65 3.55
C ILE A 275 1.64 -7.61 4.58
N VAL A 276 0.96 -7.46 5.73
CA VAL A 276 1.47 -6.66 6.87
C VAL A 276 0.74 -7.09 8.16
N MET A 277 1.36 -6.93 9.33
CA MET A 277 0.66 -6.99 10.62
C MET A 277 -0.33 -5.82 10.73
N GLY A 278 -1.59 -6.11 11.07
CA GLY A 278 -2.57 -5.08 11.37
C GLY A 278 -2.13 -4.10 12.46
N PRO A 279 -2.64 -2.85 12.43
CA PRO A 279 -2.56 -2.01 13.63
C PRO A 279 -3.24 -2.78 14.76
N TYR A 280 -2.57 -2.92 15.91
CA TYR A 280 -2.93 -3.70 17.12
C TYR A 280 -2.27 -5.08 17.34
N HIS A 281 -1.16 -5.41 16.68
CA HIS A 281 -0.28 -6.49 17.19
C HIS A 281 1.01 -5.89 17.73
N THR A 282 0.94 -5.35 18.95
CA THR A 282 2.11 -5.35 19.84
C THR A 282 2.04 -6.66 20.62
N ASN A 283 3.14 -7.42 20.59
CA ASN A 283 3.31 -8.66 21.36
C ASN A 283 3.02 -8.45 22.85
#